data_AF-A0A1I7Y0Z9-F1
#
_entry.id   AF-A0A1I7Y0Z9-F1
#
_cell.length_a   1.000
_cell.length_b   1.000
_cell.length_c   1.000
_cell.angle_alpha   90.00
_cell.angle_beta   90.00
_cell.angle_gamma   90.00
#
_symmetry.space_group_name_H-M   'P 1'
#
loop_
_entity.id
_entity.type
_entity.pdbx_description
1 polymer ?
#
loop_
_entity_poly.entity_id
_entity_poly.type
_entity_poly.pdbx_seq_one_letter_code
_entity_poly.pdbx_strand_id
1 'polypeptide(L)'
;MRGLMDRIVEGESDIDFELKKIGAAHATLNEEYGMGTRELEHFGEILVDSFYKLDGIRQSKETSKAWRVLIASIIDNVRVGFDTELRAQRRKSSFTAIPRNSSRRRSMPSPRKLSTSLTVDCSVSRKLSHI
;
A
#
# COMPACT_ATOMS: atom_id res chain seq x y z
N MET A 1 16.46 -21.44 5.24
CA MET A 1 15.47 -20.36 5.03
C MET A 1 16.05 -19.48 3.93
N ARG A 2 15.43 -19.40 2.75
CA ARG A 2 15.92 -18.57 1.63
C ARG A 2 15.72 -17.08 1.96
N GLY A 3 16.64 -16.22 1.56
CA GLY A 3 16.53 -14.78 1.79
C GLY A 3 15.48 -14.15 0.88
N LEU A 4 14.90 -13.02 1.30
CA LEU A 4 13.91 -12.28 0.50
C LEU A 4 14.45 -11.91 -0.89
N MET A 5 15.72 -11.48 -0.96
CA MET A 5 16.36 -11.12 -2.24
C MET A 5 16.51 -12.31 -3.18
N ASP A 6 16.81 -13.50 -2.67
CA ASP A 6 16.91 -14.71 -3.49
C ASP A 6 15.55 -15.03 -4.13
N ARG A 7 14.49 -14.94 -3.34
CA ARG A 7 13.12 -15.19 -3.78
C ARG A 7 12.62 -14.15 -4.79
N ILE A 8 12.99 -12.89 -4.62
CA ILE A 8 12.75 -11.81 -5.59
C ILE A 8 13.41 -12.15 -6.93
N VAL A 9 14.67 -12.58 -6.92
CA VAL A 9 15.43 -12.92 -8.13
C VAL A 9 14.89 -14.18 -8.80
N GLU A 10 14.44 -15.16 -8.02
CA GLU A 10 13.78 -16.38 -8.50
C GLU A 10 12.35 -16.12 -9.05
N GLY A 11 11.81 -14.92 -8.85
CA GLY A 11 10.48 -14.53 -9.37
C GLY A 11 9.32 -15.19 -8.63
N GLU A 12 9.47 -15.42 -7.32
CA GLU A 12 8.47 -16.13 -6.52
C GLU A 12 7.12 -15.41 -6.49
N SER A 13 6.04 -16.19 -6.55
CA SER A 13 4.67 -15.68 -6.64
C SER A 13 4.10 -15.36 -5.26
N ASP A 14 4.45 -14.20 -4.70
CA ASP A 14 3.88 -13.61 -3.48
C ASP A 14 4.72 -12.44 -2.95
N ILE A 15 5.91 -12.24 -3.51
CA ILE A 15 6.86 -11.18 -3.15
C ILE A 15 6.19 -9.82 -2.97
N ASP A 16 5.31 -9.40 -3.89
CA ASP A 16 4.61 -8.12 -3.78
C ASP A 16 3.78 -8.02 -2.49
N PHE A 17 3.14 -9.11 -2.08
CA PHE A 17 2.35 -9.17 -0.86
C PHE A 17 3.24 -9.14 0.38
N GLU A 18 4.39 -9.81 0.35
CA GLU A 18 5.36 -9.79 1.44
C GLU A 18 6.02 -8.42 1.61
N LEU A 19 6.41 -7.77 0.52
CA LEU A 19 6.92 -6.40 0.52
C LEU A 19 5.89 -5.41 1.11
N LYS A 20 4.61 -5.56 0.77
CA LYS A 20 3.53 -4.78 1.38
C LYS A 20 3.39 -5.06 2.89
N LYS A 21 3.54 -6.31 3.33
CA LYS A 21 3.54 -6.64 4.76
C LYS A 21 4.71 -5.98 5.50
N ILE A 22 5.90 -5.98 4.91
CA ILE A 22 7.07 -5.29 5.46
C ILE A 22 6.77 -3.80 5.61
N GLY A 23 6.22 -3.16 4.58
CA GLY A 23 5.81 -1.76 4.64
C GLY A 23 4.78 -1.48 5.74
N ALA A 24 3.73 -2.30 5.84
CA ALA A 24 2.71 -2.18 6.87
C ALA A 24 3.30 -2.30 8.29
N ALA A 25 4.26 -3.20 8.50
CA ALA A 25 4.93 -3.35 9.79
C ALA A 25 5.70 -2.07 10.21
N HIS A 26 6.30 -1.37 9.24
CA HIS A 26 7.03 -0.12 9.49
C HIS A 26 6.12 1.08 9.76
N ALA A 27 4.83 1.01 9.43
CA ALA A 27 3.89 2.11 9.71
C ALA A 27 3.79 2.44 11.21
N THR A 28 4.07 1.46 12.09
CA THR A 28 4.12 1.66 13.54
C THR A 28 5.18 2.66 13.98
N LEU A 29 6.27 2.82 13.22
CA LEU A 29 7.36 3.75 13.52
C LEU A 29 6.99 5.21 13.21
N ASN A 30 5.87 5.47 12.52
CA ASN A 30 5.44 6.82 12.19
C ASN A 30 5.10 7.63 13.44
N GLU A 31 4.41 7.03 14.41
CA GLU A 31 3.96 7.74 15.62
C GLU A 31 5.13 8.04 16.57
N GLU A 32 6.06 7.10 16.72
CA GLU A 32 7.16 7.19 17.70
C GLU A 32 8.41 7.91 17.14
N TYR A 33 8.74 7.68 15.88
CA TYR A 33 9.99 8.16 15.26
C TYR A 33 9.77 9.15 14.11
N GLY A 34 8.52 9.48 13.79
CA GLY A 34 8.20 10.38 12.68
C GLY A 34 8.56 9.82 11.30
N MET A 35 8.81 8.51 11.18
CA MET A 35 9.12 7.87 9.90
C MET A 35 7.95 8.06 8.94
N GLY A 36 8.18 8.70 7.80
CA GLY A 36 7.19 8.91 6.76
C GLY A 36 7.62 8.31 5.42
N THR A 37 6.88 8.65 4.38
CA THR A 37 7.13 8.18 3.02
C THR A 37 8.48 8.66 2.47
N ARG A 38 8.93 9.86 2.89
CA ARG A 38 10.21 10.44 2.47
C ARG A 38 11.40 9.58 2.93
N GLU A 39 11.32 9.02 4.13
CA GLU A 39 12.38 8.16 4.67
C GLU A 39 12.47 6.84 3.88
N LEU A 40 11.34 6.31 3.39
CA LEU A 40 11.34 5.15 2.48
C LEU A 40 11.94 5.48 1.11
N GLU A 41 11.64 6.66 0.56
CA GLU A 41 12.24 7.14 -0.69
C GLU A 41 13.75 7.31 -0.54
N HIS A 42 14.19 7.92 0.55
CA HIS A 42 15.60 8.09 0.86
C HIS A 42 16.33 6.76 1.06
N PHE A 43 15.68 5.77 1.67
CA PHE A 43 16.22 4.41 1.73
C PHE A 43 16.43 3.81 0.34
N GLY A 44 15.49 4.04 -0.60
CA GLY A 44 15.66 3.67 -2.01
C GLY A 44 16.88 4.30 -2.67
N GLU A 45 17.13 5.59 -2.41
CA GLU A 45 18.33 6.30 -2.90
C GLU A 45 19.61 5.66 -2.35
N ILE A 46 19.67 5.38 -1.05
CA ILE A 46 20.82 4.73 -0.41
C ILE A 46 21.08 3.35 -1.02
N LEU A 47 20.03 2.57 -1.29
CA LEU A 47 20.17 1.27 -1.96
C LEU A 47 20.79 1.47 -3.34
N VAL A 48 20.23 2.37 -4.16
CA VAL A 48 20.74 2.66 -5.50
C VAL A 48 22.23 3.02 -5.43
N ASP A 49 22.61 3.98 -4.59
CA ASP A 49 24.00 4.41 -4.41
C ASP A 49 24.92 3.27 -3.95
N SER A 50 24.42 2.37 -3.11
CA SER A 50 25.17 1.21 -2.63
C SER A 50 25.43 0.21 -3.76
N PHE A 51 24.42 -0.08 -4.59
CA PHE A 51 24.56 -0.97 -5.74
C PHE A 51 25.44 -0.36 -6.85
N TYR A 52 25.45 0.97 -7.02
CA TYR A 52 26.34 1.64 -7.98
C TYR A 52 27.83 1.50 -7.68
N LYS A 53 28.19 1.20 -6.43
CA LYS A 53 29.59 0.93 -6.03
C LYS A 53 30.09 -0.44 -6.48
N LEU A 54 29.19 -1.33 -6.91
CA LEU A 54 29.56 -2.68 -7.37
C LEU A 54 29.98 -2.63 -8.84
N ASP A 55 31.23 -3.02 -9.11
CA ASP A 55 31.83 -2.93 -10.46
C ASP A 55 31.02 -3.66 -11.53
N GLY A 56 30.49 -4.85 -11.22
CA GLY A 56 29.67 -5.63 -12.17
C GLY A 56 28.36 -4.94 -12.56
N ILE A 57 27.83 -4.06 -11.72
CA ILE A 57 26.62 -3.28 -12.02
C ILE A 57 26.99 -2.01 -12.80
N ARG A 58 28.04 -1.32 -12.37
CA ARG A 58 28.49 -0.05 -12.95
C ARG A 58 28.96 -0.18 -14.40
N GLN A 59 29.57 -1.30 -14.76
CA GLN A 59 30.14 -1.51 -16.10
C GLN A 59 29.09 -1.65 -17.21
N SER A 60 27.83 -1.92 -16.86
CA SER A 60 26.74 -2.10 -17.84
C SER A 60 25.58 -1.15 -17.57
N LYS A 61 25.29 -0.29 -18.55
CA LYS A 61 24.16 0.65 -18.47
C LYS A 61 22.82 -0.06 -18.30
N GLU A 62 22.62 -1.18 -19.00
CA GLU A 62 21.39 -1.97 -18.90
C GLU A 62 21.28 -2.67 -17.55
N THR A 63 22.39 -3.19 -17.02
CA THR A 63 22.40 -3.79 -15.66
C THR A 63 22.08 -2.73 -14.61
N SER A 64 22.73 -1.58 -14.67
CA SER A 64 22.46 -0.43 -13.81
C SER A 64 20.99 0.03 -13.89
N LYS A 65 20.39 0.02 -15.10
CA LYS A 65 18.98 0.34 -15.30
C LYS A 65 18.06 -0.72 -14.69
N ALA A 66 18.33 -2.00 -14.88
CA ALA A 66 17.55 -3.10 -14.32
C ALA A 66 17.51 -3.03 -12.79
N TRP A 67 18.66 -2.78 -12.14
CA TRP A 67 18.72 -2.61 -10.69
C TRP A 67 17.92 -1.42 -10.18
N ARG A 68 17.99 -0.27 -10.86
CA ARG A 68 17.14 0.89 -10.49
C ARG A 68 15.65 0.57 -10.57
N VAL A 69 15.22 -0.11 -11.63
CA VAL A 69 13.82 -0.52 -11.80
C VAL A 69 13.40 -1.51 -10.71
N LEU A 70 14.26 -2.47 -10.38
CA LEU A 70 13.99 -3.43 -9.31
C LEU A 70 13.87 -2.73 -7.94
N ILE A 71 14.81 -1.85 -7.60
CA ILE A 71 14.77 -1.10 -6.34
C ILE A 71 13.52 -0.24 -6.27
N ALA A 72 13.18 0.48 -7.35
CA ALA A 72 11.95 1.26 -7.41
C ALA A 72 10.70 0.38 -7.15
N SER A 73 10.60 -0.78 -7.79
CA SER A 73 9.50 -1.74 -7.57
C SER A 73 9.42 -2.23 -6.12
N ILE A 74 10.57 -2.52 -5.50
CA ILE A 74 10.64 -2.94 -4.09
C ILE A 74 10.11 -1.81 -3.19
N ILE A 75 10.63 -0.60 -3.37
CA ILE A 75 10.24 0.57 -2.55
C ILE A 75 8.77 0.92 -2.76
N ASP A 76 8.24 0.83 -3.99
CA ASP A 76 6.84 1.09 -4.29
C ASP A 76 5.91 0.11 -3.57
N ASN A 77 6.22 -1.19 -3.58
CA ASN A 77 5.43 -2.19 -2.86
C ASN A 77 5.47 -1.95 -1.33
N VAL A 78 6.64 -1.65 -0.78
CA VAL A 78 6.79 -1.30 0.64
C VAL A 78 5.98 -0.05 0.97
N ARG A 79 6.08 1.01 0.17
CA ARG A 79 5.30 2.25 0.33
C ARG A 79 3.81 2.01 0.31
N VAL A 80 3.31 1.20 -0.64
CA VAL A 80 1.88 0.86 -0.73
C VAL A 80 1.39 0.20 0.56
N GLY A 81 2.16 -0.73 1.12
CA GLY A 81 1.85 -1.37 2.40
C GLY A 81 1.85 -0.37 3.56
N PHE A 82 2.88 0.46 3.64
CA PHE A 82 3.05 1.50 4.65
C PHE A 82 1.89 2.50 4.66
N ASP A 83 1.58 3.11 3.51
CA ASP A 83 0.50 4.10 3.36
C ASP A 83 -0.88 3.49 3.69
N THR A 84 -1.07 2.21 3.34
CA THR A 84 -2.32 1.50 3.62
C THR A 84 -2.52 1.30 5.11
N GLU A 85 -1.49 0.89 5.84
CA GLU A 85 -1.58 0.72 7.29
C GLU A 85 -1.69 2.06 8.03
N LEU A 86 -0.97 3.10 7.62
CA LEU A 86 -1.15 4.44 8.19
C LEU A 86 -2.59 4.94 8.07
N ARG A 87 -3.22 4.75 6.90
CA ARG A 87 -4.63 5.07 6.71
C ARG A 87 -5.54 4.22 7.60
N ALA A 88 -5.18 2.97 7.87
CA ALA A 88 -5.94 2.11 8.77
C ALA A 88 -5.82 2.57 10.24
N GLN A 89 -4.61 2.90 10.69
CA GLN A 89 -4.35 3.41 12.05
C GLN A 89 -5.10 4.71 12.32
N ARG A 90 -5.09 5.67 11.38
CA ARG A 90 -5.84 6.93 11.49
C ARG A 90 -7.36 6.75 11.56
N ARG A 91 -7.91 5.71 10.92
CA ARG A 91 -9.33 5.35 11.02
C ARG A 91 -9.68 4.70 12.35
N LYS A 92 -8.76 3.93 12.93
CA LYS A 92 -8.94 3.33 14.26
C LYS A 92 -8.94 4.40 15.34
N SER A 93 -8.00 5.36 15.27
CA SER A 93 -7.90 6.45 16.24
C SER A 93 -9.13 7.38 16.22
N SER A 94 -9.71 7.65 15.04
CA SER A 94 -10.93 8.46 14.92
C SER A 94 -12.18 7.79 15.52
N PHE A 95 -12.25 6.45 15.54
CA PHE A 95 -13.35 5.72 16.18
C PHE A 95 -13.27 5.76 17.72
N THR A 96 -12.06 5.72 18.27
CA THR A 96 -11.81 5.88 19.72
C THR A 96 -12.01 7.31 20.23
N ALA A 97 -12.02 8.31 19.35
CA ALA A 97 -12.22 9.71 19.71
C ALA A 97 -13.70 10.11 19.88
N ILE A 98 -14.66 9.21 19.67
CA ILE A 98 -16.06 9.47 20.01
C ILE A 98 -16.22 9.31 21.53
N PRO A 99 -16.44 10.38 22.32
CA PRO A 99 -16.77 10.21 23.72
C PRO A 99 -18.09 9.43 23.79
N ARG A 100 -18.07 8.30 24.50
CA ARG A 100 -19.28 7.55 24.88
C ARG A 100 -20.09 8.41 25.86
N ASN A 101 -20.73 9.46 25.38
CA ASN A 101 -21.82 10.10 26.11
C ASN A 101 -23.09 9.27 25.88
N SER A 102 -23.10 8.05 26.42
CA SER A 102 -24.28 7.21 26.51
C SER A 102 -25.10 7.65 27.71
N SER A 103 -25.78 8.79 27.62
CA SER A 103 -26.87 9.16 28.53
C SER A 103 -27.67 10.34 27.98
N ARG A 104 -28.98 10.10 27.76
CA ARG A 104 -30.08 11.05 27.47
C ARG A 104 -30.28 11.45 26.00
N ARG A 105 -31.14 10.70 25.32
CA ARG A 105 -32.56 11.09 25.10
C ARG A 105 -33.27 9.95 24.37
N ARG A 106 -34.10 9.21 25.11
CA ARG A 106 -35.24 8.50 24.52
C ARG A 106 -36.23 9.57 24.05
N SER A 107 -36.37 9.74 22.75
CA SER A 107 -37.56 10.36 22.16
C SER A 107 -37.91 9.59 20.90
N MET A 108 -39.18 9.23 20.83
CA MET A 108 -39.86 8.27 19.93
C MET A 108 -39.46 8.32 18.44
N PRO A 109 -39.62 7.19 17.72
CA PRO A 109 -39.43 7.13 16.28
C PRO A 109 -40.62 7.75 15.52
N SER A 110 -40.33 8.64 14.59
CA SER A 110 -41.27 9.09 13.54
C SER A 110 -41.26 8.07 12.39
N PRO A 111 -42.41 7.63 11.86
CA PRO A 111 -42.44 6.72 10.72
C PRO A 111 -42.14 7.51 9.45
N ARG A 112 -40.93 7.38 8.89
CA ARG A 112 -40.69 7.68 7.47
C ARG A 112 -40.46 6.38 6.73
N LYS A 113 -41.27 6.22 5.70
CA LYS A 113 -41.41 5.02 4.86
C LYS A 113 -40.05 4.53 4.36
N LEU A 114 -39.78 3.24 4.58
CA LEU A 114 -38.83 2.48 3.78
C LEU A 114 -39.34 2.45 2.34
N SER A 115 -38.47 2.77 1.38
CA SER A 115 -38.53 2.17 0.06
C SER A 115 -37.11 1.81 -0.36
N THR A 116 -36.78 0.54 -0.17
CA THR A 116 -35.62 -0.14 -0.72
C THR A 116 -35.91 -0.45 -2.19
N SER A 117 -35.26 0.25 -3.12
CA SER A 117 -35.15 -0.24 -4.51
C SER A 117 -33.77 -0.86 -4.70
N LEU A 118 -33.73 -2.18 -4.58
CA LEU A 118 -32.74 -3.00 -5.25
C LEU A 118 -33.04 -2.95 -6.75
N THR A 119 -32.14 -2.39 -7.54
CA THR A 119 -31.99 -2.75 -8.95
C THR A 119 -30.51 -2.91 -9.22
N VAL A 120 -30.07 -4.16 -9.07
CA VAL A 120 -29.00 -4.71 -9.91
C VAL A 120 -29.54 -4.65 -11.33
N ASP A 121 -28.81 -4.05 -12.27
CA ASP A 121 -28.64 -4.69 -13.57
C ASP A 121 -27.43 -4.16 -14.33
N CYS A 122 -26.61 -5.13 -14.70
CA CYS A 122 -25.44 -5.05 -15.54
C CYS A 122 -25.90 -4.91 -16.99
N SER A 123 -25.37 -3.92 -17.72
CA SER A 123 -25.39 -4.00 -19.19
C SER A 123 -24.17 -3.28 -19.78
N VAL A 124 -23.19 -4.12 -20.08
CA VAL A 124 -22.21 -3.93 -21.15
C VAL A 124 -22.93 -3.49 -22.42
N SER A 125 -22.50 -2.39 -23.04
CA SER A 125 -22.83 -2.09 -24.43
C SER A 125 -21.54 -1.94 -25.23
N ARG A 126 -21.09 -3.07 -25.80
CA ARG A 126 -20.34 -3.04 -27.05
C ARG A 126 -21.36 -2.77 -28.15
N LYS A 127 -21.09 -1.79 -29.02
CA LYS A 127 -21.68 -1.79 -30.37
C LYS A 127 -20.56 -1.62 -31.39
N LEU A 128 -20.20 -2.76 -31.95
CA LEU A 128 -19.43 -2.99 -33.16
C LEU A 128 -20.45 -3.57 -34.15
N SER A 129 -20.64 -2.93 -35.29
CA SER A 129 -21.01 -3.50 -36.61
C SER A 129 -21.59 -2.37 -37.48
N HIS A 130 -20.87 -1.88 -38.49
CA HIS A 130 -20.78 -2.44 -39.85
C HIS A 130 -22.12 -2.41 -40.61
N ILE A 131 -22.20 -1.61 -41.68
CA ILE A 131 -22.19 -2.02 -43.10
C ILE A 131 -21.88 -0.75 -43.92
#